data_AF-A0A1B0APM3-F1
#
_entry.id   AF-A0A1B0APM3-F1
#
_cell.length_a   1.000
_cell.length_b   1.000
_cell.length_c   1.000
_cell.angle_alpha   90.00
_cell.angle_beta   90.00
_cell.angle_gamma   90.00
#
_symmetry.space_group_name_H-M   'P 1'
#
loop_
_entity.id
_entity.type
_entity.pdbx_description
1 polymer ?
#
loop_
_entity_poly.entity_id
_entity_poly.type
_entity_poly.pdbx_seq_one_letter_code
_entity_poly.pdbx_strand_id
1 'polypeptide(L)'
;MLYVPGPGVCSLCVCYHSEPLWCKAIYCDPPYFCKNFRVGERCCEFECLDPPGEDNLYQERMRKRAEILAGNSTAAHTITPLAVSTLLMTFFGNTLFNL
;
A
#
# COMPACT_ATOMS: atom_id res chain seq x y z
N MET A 1 8.49 -30.35 -7.03
CA MET A 1 8.15 -29.61 -5.80
C MET A 1 6.93 -28.77 -6.11
N LEU A 2 5.89 -28.83 -5.28
CA LEU A 2 4.63 -28.12 -5.49
C LEU A 2 4.28 -27.31 -4.24
N TYR A 3 3.78 -26.09 -4.44
CA TYR A 3 3.26 -25.26 -3.35
C TYR A 3 1.77 -25.53 -3.20
N VAL A 4 1.35 -25.87 -1.98
CA VAL A 4 -0.07 -26.13 -1.66
C VAL A 4 -0.49 -25.33 -0.43
N PRO A 5 -1.78 -24.94 -0.34
CA PRO A 5 -2.33 -24.35 0.88
C PRO A 5 -2.11 -25.30 2.05
N GLY A 6 -1.56 -24.78 3.14
CA GLY A 6 -1.40 -25.54 4.37
C GLY A 6 -2.69 -25.60 5.20
N PRO A 7 -2.65 -26.23 6.39
CA PRO A 7 -3.82 -26.40 7.25
C PRO A 7 -4.36 -25.08 7.84
N GLY A 8 -3.52 -24.04 7.93
CA GLY A 8 -3.97 -22.69 8.29
C GLY A 8 -4.28 -21.85 7.05
N VAL A 9 -5.29 -20.97 7.16
CA VAL A 9 -5.70 -20.03 6.09
C VAL A 9 -4.51 -19.24 5.54
N CYS A 10 -3.57 -18.84 6.39
CA CYS A 10 -2.32 -18.14 6.04
C CYS A 10 -1.09 -19.05 6.13
N SER A 11 -1.17 -20.28 5.63
CA SER A 11 -0.01 -21.17 5.57
C SER A 11 0.20 -21.70 4.16
N LEU A 12 1.46 -21.77 3.76
CA LEU A 12 1.87 -22.34 2.49
C LEU A 12 2.88 -23.45 2.75
N CYS A 13 2.60 -24.64 2.21
CA CYS A 13 3.44 -25.81 2.36
C CYS A 13 4.10 -26.18 1.03
N VAL A 14 5.30 -26.74 1.11
CA VAL A 14 5.96 -27.36 -0.04
C VAL A 14 5.87 -28.87 0.08
N CYS A 15 5.28 -29.48 -0.94
CA CYS A 15 5.13 -30.92 -1.05
C CYS A 15 6.17 -31.53 -1.99
N TYR A 16 6.72 -32.66 -1.57
CA TYR A 16 7.55 -33.55 -2.38
C TYR A 16 6.99 -34.97 -2.26
N HIS A 17 6.71 -35.63 -3.39
CA HIS A 17 6.01 -36.92 -3.45
C HIS A 17 4.73 -37.01 -2.59
N SER A 18 3.93 -35.93 -2.60
CA SER A 18 2.66 -35.83 -1.86
C SER A 18 2.79 -35.81 -0.33
N GLU A 19 4.00 -35.73 0.22
CA GLU A 19 4.23 -35.54 1.65
C GLU A 19 4.65 -34.07 1.93
N PRO A 20 4.08 -33.41 2.97
CA PRO A 20 4.41 -32.04 3.32
C PRO A 20 5.80 -32.01 3.97
N LEU A 21 6.75 -31.39 3.28
CA LEU A 21 8.16 -31.40 3.70
C LEU A 21 8.47 -30.22 4.63
N TRP A 22 7.86 -29.07 4.36
CA TRP A 22 7.92 -27.88 5.22
C TRP A 22 6.74 -26.95 4.95
N CYS A 23 6.26 -26.27 6.00
CA CYS A 23 5.20 -25.26 5.92
C CYS A 23 5.69 -23.94 6.49
N LYS A 24 5.33 -22.84 5.84
CA LYS A 24 5.63 -21.48 6.28
C LYS A 24 4.34 -20.73 6.57
N ALA A 25 4.31 -20.00 7.68
CA ALA A 25 3.24 -19.06 7.99
C ALA A 25 3.44 -17.77 7.20
N ILE A 26 2.34 -17.25 6.65
CA ILE A 26 2.27 -15.97 5.97
C ILE A 26 1.82 -14.94 7.00
N TYR A 27 2.60 -13.88 7.13
CA TYR A 27 2.25 -12.72 7.95
C TYR A 27 1.85 -11.58 7.04
N CYS A 28 0.72 -10.94 7.34
CA CYS A 28 0.17 -9.84 6.58
C CYS A 28 0.21 -8.58 7.45
N ASP A 29 0.64 -7.46 6.87
CA ASP A 29 0.59 -6.18 7.58
C ASP A 29 -0.86 -5.71 7.75
N PRO A 30 -1.28 -5.32 8.95
CA PRO A 30 -2.64 -4.88 9.20
C PRO A 30 -2.92 -3.53 8.51
N PRO A 31 -4.19 -3.24 8.18
CA PRO A 31 -4.55 -1.99 7.53
C PRO A 31 -4.31 -0.78 8.45
N TYR A 32 -3.47 0.16 8.02
CA TYR A 32 -3.16 1.38 8.79
C TYR A 32 -4.32 2.39 8.93
N PHE A 33 -5.42 2.17 8.21
CA PHE A 33 -6.51 3.14 8.04
C PHE A 33 -7.77 2.82 8.84
N CYS A 34 -7.87 1.62 9.41
CA CYS A 34 -9.01 1.20 10.22
C CYS A 34 -8.58 1.08 11.68
N LYS A 35 -9.37 1.65 12.60
CA LYS A 35 -9.11 1.52 14.05
C LYS A 35 -9.45 0.11 14.51
N ASN A 36 -10.58 -0.41 14.04
CA ASN A 36 -11.05 -1.76 14.29
C ASN A 36 -11.14 -2.51 12.97
N PHE A 37 -10.45 -3.64 12.90
CA PHE A 37 -10.52 -4.53 11.76
C PHE A 37 -10.66 -5.98 12.24
N ARG A 38 -11.27 -6.79 11.39
CA ARG A 38 -11.38 -8.23 11.55
C ARG A 38 -10.66 -8.90 10.39
N VAL A 39 -10.01 -10.02 10.66
CA VAL A 39 -9.41 -10.85 9.62
C VAL A 39 -10.52 -11.63 8.91
N GLY A 40 -10.53 -11.57 7.59
CA GLY A 40 -11.48 -12.26 6.73
C GLY A 40 -11.20 -13.77 6.62
N GLU A 41 -11.95 -14.43 5.73
CA GLU A 41 -11.85 -15.88 5.51
C GLU A 41 -10.63 -16.27 4.67
N ARG A 42 -10.13 -15.37 3.82
CA ARG A 42 -8.93 -15.59 3.01
C ARG A 42 -7.71 -14.95 3.66
N CYS A 43 -6.52 -15.47 3.31
CA CYS A 43 -5.29 -14.91 3.83
C CYS A 43 -5.10 -13.45 3.39
N CYS A 44 -4.69 -12.59 4.33
CA CYS A 44 -4.55 -11.14 4.16
C CYS A 44 -5.83 -10.39 3.78
N GLU A 45 -7.00 -11.00 3.98
CA GLU A 45 -8.27 -10.31 3.86
C GLU A 45 -8.58 -9.60 5.19
N PHE A 46 -8.89 -8.32 5.12
CA PHE A 46 -9.24 -7.52 6.28
C PHE A 46 -10.55 -6.79 6.04
N GLU A 47 -11.46 -6.88 7.00
CA GLU A 47 -12.75 -6.20 7.02
C GLU A 47 -12.71 -5.11 8.10
N CYS A 48 -13.10 -3.89 7.75
CA CYS A 48 -13.11 -2.79 8.71
C CYS A 48 -14.44 -2.74 9.46
N LEU A 49 -14.36 -2.70 10.80
CA LEU A 49 -15.49 -2.73 11.71
C LEU A 49 -15.73 -1.37 12.39
N ASP A 50 -15.16 -0.30 11.85
CA ASP A 50 -15.31 1.04 12.42
C ASP A 50 -16.79 1.46 12.35
N PRO A 51 -17.33 2.08 13.42
CA PRO A 51 -18.74 2.42 13.50
C PRO A 51 -19.11 3.45 12.43
N PRO A 52 -20.31 3.34 11.83
CA PRO A 52 -20.75 4.27 10.80
C PRO A 52 -20.81 5.69 11.39
N GLY A 53 -20.05 6.61 10.81
CA GLY A 53 -19.96 8.00 11.27
C GLY A 53 -18.56 8.53 11.59
N GLU A 54 -17.55 7.67 11.75
CA GLU A 54 -16.13 8.07 11.63
C GLU A 54 -15.66 8.05 10.15
N ASP A 55 -16.60 7.69 9.26
CA ASP A 55 -16.47 7.52 7.82
C ASP A 55 -16.21 8.80 7.02
N ASN A 56 -16.51 9.99 7.55
CA ASN A 56 -16.46 11.21 6.75
C ASN A 56 -15.04 11.45 6.19
N LEU A 57 -14.01 11.28 7.02
CA LEU A 57 -12.61 11.40 6.60
C LEU A 57 -12.17 10.27 5.67
N TYR A 58 -12.73 9.07 5.84
CA TYR A 58 -12.46 7.92 4.98
C TYR A 58 -13.09 8.09 3.60
N GLN A 59 -14.37 8.45 3.54
CA GLN A 59 -15.12 8.75 2.31
C GLN A 59 -14.49 9.94 1.58
N GLU A 60 -14.11 11.00 2.29
CA GLU A 60 -13.37 12.12 1.69
C GLU A 60 -12.03 11.68 1.10
N ARG A 61 -11.27 10.83 1.80
CA ARG A 61 -10.00 10.31 1.29
C ARG A 61 -10.20 9.44 0.05
N MET A 62 -11.23 8.60 0.04
CA MET A 62 -11.58 7.77 -1.12
C MET A 62 -12.02 8.63 -2.31
N ARG A 63 -12.84 9.67 -2.06
CA ARG A 63 -13.22 10.66 -3.08
C ARG A 63 -11.99 11.35 -3.67
N LYS A 64 -11.08 11.85 -2.82
CA LYS A 64 -9.82 12.48 -3.27
C LYS A 64 -8.94 11.51 -4.06
N ARG A 65 -8.86 10.24 -3.66
CA ARG A 65 -8.11 9.22 -4.41
C ARG A 65 -8.70 9.02 -5.82
N ALA A 66 -10.03 8.98 -5.95
CA ALA A 66 -10.70 8.89 -7.24
C ALA A 66 -10.47 10.14 -8.11
N GLU A 67 -10.50 11.35 -7.52
CA GLU A 67 -10.19 12.60 -8.22
C GLU A 67 -8.76 12.63 -8.76
N ILE A 68 -7.78 12.15 -7.98
CA ILE A 68 -6.38 12.06 -8.40
C ILE A 68 -6.23 11.09 -9.59
N LEU A 69 -6.85 9.91 -9.50
CA LEU A 69 -6.81 8.91 -10.57
C LEU A 69 -7.52 9.37 -11.85
N ALA A 70 -8.56 10.20 -11.72
CA ALA A 70 -9.25 10.83 -12.83
C ALA A 70 -8.47 12.02 -13.45
N GLY A 71 -7.31 12.37 -12.89
CA GLY A 71 -6.50 13.51 -13.35
C GLY A 71 -7.08 14.88 -12.96
N ASN A 72 -8.11 14.92 -12.11
CA ASN A 72 -8.75 16.16 -11.64
C ASN A 72 -8.14 16.65 -10.32
N SER A 73 -6.82 16.55 -10.18
CA SER A 73 -6.14 16.93 -8.94
C SER A 73 -6.13 18.45 -8.78
N THR A 74 -6.85 18.97 -7.78
CA THR A 74 -6.80 20.40 -7.39
C THR A 74 -5.65 20.70 -6.42
N ALA A 75 -4.65 19.81 -6.32
CA ALA A 75 -3.47 20.06 -5.49
C ALA A 75 -2.81 21.34 -5.99
N ALA A 76 -2.89 22.40 -5.20
CA ALA A 76 -2.10 23.59 -5.47
C ALA A 76 -0.64 23.13 -5.55
N HIS A 77 0.01 23.35 -6.68
CA HIS A 77 1.46 23.31 -6.75
C HIS A 77 1.97 24.49 -5.89
N THR A 78 1.95 24.34 -4.57
CA THR A 78 2.76 25.16 -3.71
C THR A 78 4.18 24.72 -3.97
N ILE A 79 4.80 25.36 -4.96
CA ILE A 79 6.23 25.32 -5.16
C ILE A 79 6.81 25.91 -3.87
N THR A 80 7.18 25.05 -2.92
CA THR A 80 7.90 25.50 -1.75
C THR A 80 9.21 26.11 -2.24
N PRO A 81 9.69 27.20 -1.64
CA PRO A 81 10.94 27.82 -2.07
C PRO A 81 12.13 26.85 -2.04
N LEU A 82 12.06 25.79 -1.20
CA LEU A 82 13.01 24.68 -1.21
C LEU A 82 13.08 23.93 -2.55
N ALA A 83 11.94 23.68 -3.20
CA ALA A 83 11.87 22.95 -4.47
C ALA A 83 12.44 23.77 -5.65
N VAL A 84 12.30 25.10 -5.61
CA VAL A 84 12.92 26.00 -6.60
C VAL A 84 14.44 25.97 -6.50
N SER A 85 14.97 25.97 -5.26
CA SER A 85 16.41 25.94 -5.04
C SER A 85 17.04 24.65 -5.59
N THR A 86 16.39 23.49 -5.41
CA THR A 86 16.88 22.23 -5.99
C THR A 86 16.85 22.22 -7.52
N LEU A 87 15.77 22.75 -8.13
CA LEU A 87 15.68 22.82 -9.59
C LEU A 87 16.74 23.75 -10.19
N LEU A 88 16.97 24.92 -9.58
CA LEU A 88 18.00 25.85 -10.02
C LEU A 88 19.42 25.27 -9.84
N MET A 89 19.70 24.60 -8.72
CA MET A 89 21.01 23.98 -8.49
C MET A 89 21.28 22.83 -9.48
N THR A 90 20.26 22.05 -9.85
CA THR A 90 20.40 21.05 -10.92
C THR A 90 20.60 21.66 -12.30
N PHE A 91 19.92 22.77 -12.61
CA PHE A 91 20.09 23.46 -13.88
C PHE A 91 21.51 24.05 -13.99
N PHE A 92 21.96 24.82 -13.01
CA PHE A 92 23.32 25.40 -13.01
C PHE A 92 24.43 24.35 -12.90
N GLY A 93 24.23 23.29 -12.13
CA GLY A 93 25.18 22.18 -12.03
C GLY A 93 25.37 21.43 -13.34
N ASN A 94 24.28 21.19 -14.09
CA ASN A 94 24.34 20.52 -15.39
C ASN A 94 24.95 21.39 -16.49
N THR A 95 24.79 22.73 -16.43
CA THR A 95 25.44 23.66 -17.38
C THR A 95 26.94 23.78 -17.14
N LEU A 96 27.41 23.66 -15.89
CA LEU A 96 28.84 23.74 -15.56
C LEU A 96 29.60 22.44 -15.87
N PHE A 97 28.94 21.28 -15.81
CA PHE A 97 29.56 19.98 -16.15
C PHE A 97 29.51 19.62 -17.65
N ASN A 98 28.84 20.42 -18.49
CA ASN A 98 28.78 20.24 -19.95
C ASN A 98 29.51 21.35 -20.74
N LEU A 99 30.43 22.08 -20.11
CA LEU A 99 31.37 22.99 -20.80
C LEU A 99 32.80 22.45 -20.74
#